data_AF-A0A350QZ39-F1
#
_entry.id   AF-A0A350QZ39-F1
#
_cell.length_a   1.000
_cell.length_b   1.000
_cell.length_c   1.000
_cell.angle_alpha   90.00
_cell.angle_beta   90.00
_cell.angle_gamma   90.00
#
_symmetry.space_group_name_H-M   'P 1'
#
loop_
_entity.id
_entity.type
_entity.pdbx_description
1 polymer ?
#
loop_
_entity_poly.entity_id
_entity_poly.type
_entity_poly.pdbx_seq_one_letter_code
_entity_poly.pdbx_strand_id
1 'polypeptide(L)'
;QKTFVDQKKFNALQSERNKVKAYLEKVEGAEEAKISMLEESKKKAAEQASDEKAVNTKCPVSNKDLDDSKFSSLEGRKVGFCCDKCKVKFDANPASFKSKIKDFKPSEAYAKAEGELKKAKEAKEAKIGEIQQKLGKLSGQLKGLGPEVNMGWKTPVSAKK
;
A
#
# COMPACT_ATOMS: atom_id res chain seq x y z
N GLN A 1 -42.84 -15.10 -2.63
CA GLN A 1 -42.06 -14.01 -2.00
C GLN A 1 -41.18 -14.63 -0.93
N LYS A 2 -39.86 -14.35 -0.91
CA LYS A 2 -39.00 -14.79 0.21
C LYS A 2 -39.35 -13.93 1.41
N THR A 3 -40.13 -14.45 2.35
CA THR A 3 -40.43 -13.79 3.63
C THR A 3 -39.19 -13.91 4.52
N PHE A 4 -38.42 -12.84 4.65
CA PHE A 4 -37.39 -12.74 5.69
C PHE A 4 -38.06 -12.66 7.06
N VAL A 5 -37.49 -13.33 8.07
CA VAL A 5 -37.99 -13.34 9.46
C VAL A 5 -38.12 -11.92 10.02
N ASP A 6 -37.33 -10.96 9.52
CA ASP A 6 -37.50 -9.52 9.75
C ASP A 6 -37.05 -8.70 8.51
N GLN A 7 -38.00 -8.43 7.61
CA GLN A 7 -37.75 -7.66 6.38
C GLN A 7 -37.22 -6.25 6.64
N LYS A 8 -37.69 -5.60 7.72
CA LYS A 8 -37.28 -4.24 8.08
C LYS A 8 -35.81 -4.21 8.51
N LYS A 9 -35.41 -5.18 9.34
CA LYS A 9 -34.02 -5.35 9.78
C LYS A 9 -33.10 -5.77 8.64
N PHE A 10 -33.55 -6.65 7.73
CA PHE A 10 -32.79 -7.00 6.53
C PHE A 10 -32.50 -5.77 5.66
N ASN A 11 -33.53 -4.98 5.35
CA ASN A 11 -33.39 -3.76 4.54
C ASN A 11 -32.46 -2.73 5.21
N ALA A 12 -32.56 -2.58 6.55
CA ALA A 12 -31.70 -1.69 7.31
C ALA A 12 -30.22 -2.11 7.24
N LEU A 13 -29.91 -3.38 7.50
CA LEU A 13 -28.54 -3.91 7.42
C LEU A 13 -27.99 -3.89 5.99
N GLN A 14 -28.84 -4.09 4.99
CA GLN A 14 -28.44 -4.01 3.58
C GLN A 14 -28.07 -2.56 3.21
N SER A 15 -28.83 -1.58 3.69
CA SER A 15 -28.51 -0.16 3.53
C SER A 15 -27.20 0.20 4.22
N GLU A 16 -27.00 -0.26 5.46
CA GLU A 16 -25.77 -0.04 6.22
C GLU A 16 -24.54 -0.63 5.50
N ARG A 17 -24.64 -1.88 5.03
CA ARG A 17 -23.59 -2.53 4.24
C ARG A 17 -23.24 -1.73 2.98
N ASN A 18 -24.23 -1.20 2.27
CA ASN A 18 -24.00 -0.38 1.08
C ASN A 18 -23.30 0.94 1.42
N LYS A 19 -23.68 1.59 2.53
CA LYS A 19 -23.02 2.81 3.02
C LYS A 19 -21.56 2.55 3.39
N VAL A 20 -21.29 1.47 4.13
CA VAL A 20 -19.92 1.09 4.51
C VAL A 20 -19.08 0.73 3.28
N LYS A 21 -19.67 0.08 2.27
CA LYS A 21 -18.99 -0.18 0.99
C LYS A 21 -18.64 1.11 0.25
N ALA A 22 -19.58 2.05 0.15
CA ALA A 22 -19.30 3.35 -0.47
C ALA A 22 -18.25 4.16 0.32
N TYR A 23 -18.21 3.99 1.65
CA TYR A 23 -17.16 4.59 2.48
C TYR A 23 -15.78 3.95 2.23
N LEU A 24 -15.72 2.63 2.02
CA LEU A 24 -14.48 1.94 1.64
C LEU A 24 -13.89 2.53 0.36
N GLU A 25 -14.69 2.64 -0.70
CA GLU A 25 -14.25 3.18 -2.00
C GLU A 25 -13.72 4.62 -1.87
N LYS A 26 -14.37 5.45 -1.03
CA LYS A 26 -13.89 6.81 -0.75
C LYS A 26 -12.56 6.83 0.00
N VAL A 27 -12.39 5.95 0.99
CA VAL A 27 -11.16 5.85 1.77
C VAL A 27 -10.02 5.32 0.90
N GLU A 28 -10.27 4.33 0.05
CA GLU A 28 -9.29 3.82 -0.90
C GLU A 28 -8.79 4.92 -1.83
N GLY A 29 -9.68 5.68 -2.45
CA GLY A 29 -9.30 6.79 -3.33
C GLY A 29 -8.54 7.91 -2.60
N ALA A 30 -8.95 8.28 -1.39
CA ALA A 30 -8.28 9.31 -0.61
C ALA A 30 -6.87 8.89 -0.17
N GLU A 31 -6.70 7.65 0.29
CA GLU A 31 -5.39 7.12 0.70
C GLU A 31 -4.47 6.89 -0.51
N GLU A 32 -5.01 6.52 -1.68
CA GLU A 32 -4.25 6.41 -2.92
C GLU A 32 -3.72 7.77 -3.40
N ALA A 33 -4.56 8.80 -3.36
CA ALA A 33 -4.13 10.16 -3.66
C ALA A 33 -3.04 10.64 -2.69
N LYS A 34 -3.16 10.31 -1.40
CA LYS A 34 -2.13 10.65 -0.41
C LYS A 34 -0.82 9.91 -0.67
N ILE A 35 -0.88 8.61 -0.98
CA ILE A 35 0.29 7.79 -1.30
C ILE A 35 0.98 8.31 -2.55
N SER A 36 0.25 8.64 -3.62
CA SER A 36 0.86 9.15 -4.85
C SER A 36 1.63 10.46 -4.64
N MET A 37 1.08 11.38 -3.83
CA MET A 37 1.76 12.63 -3.45
C MET A 37 3.05 12.38 -2.64
N LEU A 38 3.03 11.37 -1.74
CA LEU A 38 4.20 10.99 -0.95
C LEU A 38 5.25 10.26 -1.79
N GLU A 39 4.84 9.47 -2.79
CA GLU A 39 5.76 8.83 -3.75
C GLU A 39 6.47 9.86 -4.62
N GLU A 40 5.75 10.90 -5.07
CA GLU A 40 6.35 12.00 -5.81
C GLU A 40 7.31 12.80 -4.94
N SER A 41 6.96 13.04 -3.66
CA SER A 41 7.84 13.70 -2.69
C SER A 41 9.10 12.88 -2.42
N LYS A 42 8.98 11.56 -2.28
CA LYS A 42 10.12 10.64 -2.16
C LYS A 42 11.00 10.67 -3.41
N LYS A 43 10.41 10.69 -4.61
CA LYS A 43 11.15 10.75 -5.87
C LYS A 43 11.95 12.06 -5.98
N LYS A 44 11.33 13.20 -5.68
CA LYS A 44 12.02 14.50 -5.66
C LYS A 44 13.20 14.50 -4.68
N ALA A 45 13.00 13.95 -3.48
CA ALA A 45 14.08 13.80 -2.49
C ALA A 45 15.18 12.82 -2.94
N ALA A 46 14.89 11.87 -3.83
CA ALA A 46 15.87 10.94 -4.38
C ALA A 46 16.78 11.59 -5.45
N GLU A 47 16.21 12.48 -6.26
CA GLU A 47 16.88 13.19 -7.36
C GLU A 47 17.68 14.40 -6.87
N GLN A 48 17.24 15.04 -5.80
CA GLN A 48 17.92 16.18 -5.19
C GLN A 48 19.07 15.71 -4.29
N ALA A 49 20.27 15.61 -4.85
CA ALA A 49 21.48 15.38 -4.08
C ALA A 49 21.88 16.65 -3.30
N SER A 50 21.98 16.56 -1.98
CA SER A 50 22.40 17.68 -1.12
C SER A 50 23.90 17.69 -0.80
N ASP A 51 24.64 16.67 -1.23
CA ASP A 51 26.07 16.54 -0.92
C ASP A 51 26.94 17.33 -1.91
N GLU A 52 27.92 18.07 -1.41
CA GLU A 52 28.94 18.74 -2.25
C GLU A 52 29.82 17.72 -2.97
N LYS A 53 30.22 16.65 -2.27
CA LYS A 53 31.11 15.58 -2.74
C LYS A 53 30.39 14.25 -2.87
N ALA A 54 30.95 13.35 -3.67
CA ALA A 54 30.46 11.99 -3.75
C ALA A 54 30.59 11.27 -2.40
N VAL A 55 29.57 10.50 -2.01
CA VAL A 55 29.56 9.75 -0.74
C VAL A 55 30.49 8.54 -0.75
N ASN A 56 30.88 8.07 -1.94
CA ASN A 56 31.78 6.96 -2.12
C ASN A 56 33.21 7.43 -2.43
N THR A 57 34.19 6.59 -2.09
CA THR A 57 35.62 6.83 -2.39
C THR A 57 36.11 6.02 -3.59
N LYS A 58 35.45 4.89 -3.90
CA LYS A 58 35.75 4.01 -5.04
C LYS A 58 34.48 3.76 -5.86
N CYS A 59 34.66 3.47 -7.14
CA CYS A 59 33.55 3.21 -8.06
C CYS A 59 32.78 1.94 -7.63
N PRO A 60 31.46 2.00 -7.39
CA PRO A 60 30.70 0.83 -6.93
C PRO A 60 30.53 -0.27 -7.99
N VAL A 61 30.82 0.05 -9.26
CA VAL A 61 30.73 -0.90 -10.38
C VAL A 61 32.06 -1.63 -10.61
N SER A 62 33.19 -0.91 -10.56
CA SER A 62 34.51 -1.40 -10.98
C SER A 62 35.60 -1.32 -9.91
N ASN A 63 35.33 -0.71 -8.75
CA ASN A 63 36.26 -0.48 -7.65
C ASN A 63 37.50 0.39 -7.99
N LYS A 64 37.47 1.10 -9.13
CA LYS A 64 38.52 2.06 -9.51
C LYS A 64 38.33 3.42 -8.84
N ASP A 65 39.35 4.26 -8.91
CA ASP A 65 39.29 5.66 -8.49
C ASP A 65 38.20 6.44 -9.24
N LEU A 66 37.65 7.45 -8.56
CA LEU A 66 36.55 8.25 -9.06
C LEU A 66 37.01 9.35 -10.01
N ASP A 67 36.11 9.72 -10.91
CA ASP A 67 36.23 10.91 -11.74
C ASP A 67 35.22 11.95 -11.23
N ASP A 68 35.70 13.13 -10.88
CA ASP A 68 34.89 14.21 -10.29
C ASP A 68 33.78 14.72 -11.22
N SER A 69 33.88 14.45 -12.52
CA SER A 69 32.87 14.83 -13.51
C SER A 69 31.71 13.84 -13.63
N LYS A 70 31.85 12.63 -13.07
CA LYS A 70 30.90 11.51 -13.32
C LYS A 70 30.16 11.15 -12.05
N PHE A 71 28.94 11.67 -11.90
CA PHE A 71 28.08 11.38 -10.75
C PHE A 71 26.61 11.13 -11.13
N SER A 72 25.90 10.43 -10.25
CA SER A 72 24.44 10.26 -10.26
C SER A 72 23.88 10.49 -8.87
N SER A 73 22.62 10.90 -8.80
CA SER A 73 21.86 11.00 -7.55
C SER A 73 21.23 9.66 -7.20
N LEU A 74 21.48 9.14 -5.99
CA LEU A 74 20.82 7.97 -5.43
C LEU A 74 20.29 8.29 -4.04
N GLU A 75 18.96 8.22 -3.85
CA GLU A 75 18.32 8.45 -2.53
C GLU A 75 18.73 9.80 -1.88
N GLY A 76 18.90 10.82 -2.73
CA GLY A 76 19.32 12.17 -2.34
C GLY A 76 20.81 12.28 -2.00
N ARG A 77 21.61 11.27 -2.38
CA ARG A 77 23.07 11.26 -2.24
C ARG A 77 23.78 11.35 -3.58
N LYS A 78 24.93 12.02 -3.61
CA LYS A 78 25.80 12.06 -4.79
C LYS A 78 26.69 10.82 -4.84
N VAL A 79 26.57 9.99 -5.87
CA VAL A 79 27.42 8.81 -6.09
C VAL A 79 28.33 9.06 -7.29
N GLY A 80 29.63 8.95 -7.09
CA GLY A 80 30.66 9.14 -8.11
C GLY A 80 31.05 7.84 -8.83
N PHE A 81 31.54 7.97 -10.06
CA PHE A 81 31.97 6.86 -10.92
C PHE A 81 33.32 7.12 -11.56
N CYS A 82 34.02 6.04 -11.97
CA CYS A 82 35.29 6.17 -12.68
C CYS A 82 35.13 6.47 -14.19
N CYS A 83 33.93 6.27 -14.76
CA CYS A 83 33.65 6.51 -16.18
C CYS A 83 32.14 6.47 -16.48
N ASP A 84 31.75 6.96 -17.66
CA ASP A 84 30.35 6.97 -18.12
C ASP A 84 29.73 5.57 -18.21
N LYS A 85 30.51 4.56 -18.61
CA LYS A 85 30.01 3.17 -18.67
C LYS A 85 29.58 2.64 -17.30
N CYS A 86 30.26 3.07 -16.23
CA CYS A 86 29.87 2.71 -14.87
C CYS A 86 28.61 3.46 -14.43
N LYS A 87 28.51 4.75 -14.78
CA LYS A 87 27.30 5.55 -14.55
C LYS A 87 26.07 4.91 -15.21
N VAL A 88 26.15 4.55 -16.49
CA VAL A 88 25.04 3.91 -17.21
C VAL A 88 24.62 2.59 -16.57
N LYS A 89 25.60 1.75 -16.17
CA LYS A 89 25.29 0.49 -15.45
C LYS A 89 24.60 0.73 -14.13
N PHE A 90 25.02 1.78 -13.40
CA PHE A 90 24.41 2.15 -12.14
C PHE A 90 22.98 2.67 -12.33
N ASP A 91 22.76 3.58 -13.28
CA ASP A 91 21.44 4.16 -13.54
C ASP A 91 20.43 3.08 -13.98
N ALA A 92 20.90 2.03 -14.67
CA ALA A 92 20.07 0.88 -15.05
C ALA A 92 19.66 0.00 -13.86
N ASN A 93 20.47 -0.08 -12.80
CA ASN A 93 20.16 -0.91 -11.64
C ASN A 93 20.81 -0.37 -10.34
N PRO A 94 20.33 0.77 -9.82
CA PRO A 94 20.96 1.43 -8.68
C PRO A 94 20.92 0.58 -7.41
N ALA A 95 19.85 -0.21 -7.23
CA ALA A 95 19.65 -1.06 -6.06
C ALA A 95 20.74 -2.14 -5.91
N SER A 96 21.18 -2.76 -7.01
CA SER A 96 22.24 -3.78 -6.95
C SER A 96 23.63 -3.22 -6.64
N PHE A 97 23.88 -1.95 -6.92
CA PHE A 97 25.18 -1.31 -6.65
C PHE A 97 25.20 -0.58 -5.31
N LYS A 98 24.04 -0.22 -4.74
CA LYS A 98 23.92 0.39 -3.41
C LYS A 98 24.69 -0.40 -2.34
N SER A 99 24.55 -1.72 -2.30
CA SER A 99 25.24 -2.59 -1.33
C SER A 99 26.77 -2.63 -1.49
N LYS A 100 27.30 -2.13 -2.61
CA LYS A 100 28.75 -2.03 -2.85
C LYS A 100 29.33 -0.69 -2.41
N ILE A 101 28.49 0.28 -2.06
CA ILE A 101 28.92 1.56 -1.50
C ILE A 101 29.06 1.38 0.00
N LYS A 102 30.30 1.47 0.51
CA LYS A 102 30.58 1.38 1.94
C LYS A 102 29.88 2.53 2.68
N ASP A 103 29.24 2.20 3.80
CA ASP A 103 28.57 3.16 4.70
C ASP A 103 27.49 4.01 4.02
N PHE A 104 26.85 3.47 2.98
CA PHE A 104 25.80 4.20 2.29
C PHE A 104 24.62 4.48 3.23
N LYS A 105 24.37 5.77 3.46
CA LYS A 105 23.19 6.25 4.17
C LYS A 105 22.40 7.18 3.25
N PRO A 106 21.09 6.96 3.05
CA PRO A 106 20.26 7.89 2.30
C PRO A 106 20.33 9.31 2.87
N SER A 107 19.92 10.31 2.07
CA SER A 107 19.73 11.65 2.59
C SER A 107 18.67 11.66 3.69
N GLU A 108 18.75 12.61 4.61
CA GLU A 108 17.75 12.76 5.65
C GLU A 108 16.36 13.05 5.06
N ALA A 109 16.31 13.87 4.01
CA ALA A 109 15.10 14.17 3.27
C ALA A 109 14.46 12.92 2.65
N TYR A 110 15.26 12.07 1.98
CA TYR A 110 14.76 10.82 1.41
C TYR A 110 14.32 9.84 2.50
N ALA A 111 15.10 9.67 3.56
CA ALA A 111 14.76 8.77 4.67
C ALA A 111 13.45 9.18 5.35
N LYS A 112 13.23 10.49 5.54
CA LYS A 112 11.97 11.03 6.05
C LYS A 112 10.82 10.75 5.10
N ALA A 113 10.97 11.06 3.81
CA ALA A 113 9.93 10.83 2.81
C ALA A 113 9.58 9.34 2.66
N GLU A 114 10.56 8.46 2.72
CA GLU A 114 10.36 7.01 2.72
C GLU A 114 9.63 6.54 3.99
N GLY A 115 10.00 7.07 5.16
CA GLY A 115 9.31 6.78 6.41
C GLY A 115 7.85 7.23 6.41
N GLU A 116 7.56 8.42 5.89
CA GLU A 116 6.19 8.94 5.74
C GLU A 116 5.37 8.11 4.75
N LEU A 117 5.96 7.74 3.60
CA LEU A 117 5.33 6.86 2.62
C LEU A 117 5.00 5.49 3.22
N LYS A 118 5.92 4.89 3.96
CA LYS A 118 5.71 3.60 4.63
C LYS A 118 4.57 3.68 5.64
N LYS A 119 4.59 4.70 6.51
CA LYS A 119 3.51 4.95 7.49
C LYS A 119 2.16 5.16 6.81
N ALA A 120 2.12 5.85 5.66
CA ALA A 120 0.89 6.05 4.91
C ALA A 120 0.35 4.74 4.32
N LYS A 121 1.22 3.88 3.79
CA LYS A 121 0.83 2.54 3.28
C LYS A 121 0.30 1.64 4.40
N GLU A 122 0.97 1.61 5.54
CA GLU A 122 0.51 0.87 6.74
C GLU A 122 -0.81 1.42 7.28
N ALA A 123 -0.98 2.75 7.31
CA ALA A 123 -2.23 3.38 7.72
C ALA A 123 -3.38 3.08 6.74
N LYS A 124 -3.13 3.05 5.42
CA LYS A 124 -4.11 2.62 4.41
C LYS A 124 -4.55 1.18 4.67
N GLU A 125 -3.59 0.28 4.85
CA GLU A 125 -3.87 -1.14 5.12
C GLU A 125 -4.71 -1.31 6.40
N ALA A 126 -4.34 -0.64 7.48
CA ALA A 126 -5.09 -0.67 8.74
C ALA A 126 -6.53 -0.16 8.57
N LYS A 127 -6.72 1.00 7.93
CA LYS A 127 -8.05 1.58 7.70
C LYS A 127 -8.92 0.71 6.81
N ILE A 128 -8.36 0.18 5.72
CA ILE A 128 -9.07 -0.75 4.83
C ILE A 128 -9.43 -2.02 5.58
N GLY A 129 -8.51 -2.58 6.36
CA GLY A 129 -8.75 -3.77 7.18
C GLY A 129 -9.90 -3.59 8.16
N GLU A 130 -9.98 -2.45 8.85
CA GLU A 130 -11.09 -2.13 9.76
C GLU A 130 -12.44 -2.06 9.02
N ILE A 131 -12.48 -1.42 7.86
CA ILE A 131 -13.71 -1.26 7.06
C ILE A 131 -14.14 -2.60 6.48
N GLN A 132 -13.20 -3.41 5.97
CA GLN A 132 -13.45 -4.76 5.49
C GLN A 132 -13.95 -5.68 6.61
N GLN A 133 -13.41 -5.56 7.83
CA GLN A 133 -13.92 -6.29 8.99
C GLN A 133 -15.39 -5.92 9.30
N LYS A 134 -15.73 -4.62 9.25
CA LYS A 134 -17.11 -4.15 9.42
C LYS A 134 -18.04 -4.70 8.33
N LEU A 135 -17.61 -4.70 7.07
CA LEU A 135 -18.34 -5.32 5.96
C LEU A 135 -18.54 -6.83 6.17
N GLY A 136 -17.52 -7.53 6.66
CA GLY A 136 -17.60 -8.95 7.01
C GLY A 136 -18.67 -9.23 8.07
N LYS A 137 -18.70 -8.42 9.15
CA LYS A 137 -19.72 -8.52 10.20
C LYS A 137 -21.14 -8.28 9.67
N LEU A 138 -21.34 -7.20 8.90
CA LEU A 138 -22.64 -6.88 8.29
C LEU A 138 -23.11 -7.97 7.31
N SER A 139 -22.19 -8.53 6.53
CA SER A 139 -22.46 -9.67 5.64
C SER A 139 -22.87 -10.92 6.43
N GLY A 140 -22.19 -11.21 7.54
CA GLY A 140 -22.55 -12.30 8.45
C GLY A 140 -23.96 -12.14 9.04
N GLN A 141 -24.31 -10.93 9.49
CA GLN A 141 -25.65 -10.63 10.00
C GLN A 141 -26.73 -10.77 8.92
N LEU A 142 -26.47 -10.30 7.70
CA LEU A 142 -27.39 -10.46 6.56
C LEU A 142 -27.62 -11.93 6.18
N LYS A 143 -26.56 -12.75 6.21
CA LYS A 143 -26.65 -14.20 5.97
C LYS A 143 -27.42 -14.91 7.09
N GLY A 144 -27.17 -14.53 8.35
CA GLY A 144 -27.83 -15.08 9.53
C GLY A 144 -29.33 -14.76 9.61
N LEU A 145 -29.78 -13.68 8.97
CA LEU A 145 -31.20 -13.33 8.84
C LEU A 145 -31.93 -14.07 7.72
N GLY A 146 -31.29 -15.04 7.06
CA GLY A 146 -31.77 -15.73 5.85
C GLY A 146 -33.26 -16.15 5.87
N PRO A 147 -33.85 -16.38 4.68
CA PRO A 147 -35.27 -16.65 4.57
C PRO A 147 -35.69 -17.84 5.43
N GLU A 148 -36.84 -17.74 6.07
CA GLU A 148 -37.46 -18.87 6.77
C GLU A 148 -37.72 -19.95 5.72
N VAL A 149 -36.89 -21.00 5.72
CA VAL A 149 -37.19 -22.20 4.94
C VAL A 149 -38.30 -22.90 5.72
N ASN A 150 -39.55 -22.57 5.42
CA ASN A 150 -40.68 -23.42 5.80
C ASN A 150 -40.55 -24.71 4.99
N MET A 151 -39.65 -25.60 5.40
CA MET A 151 -39.60 -26.97 4.91
C MET A 151 -40.88 -27.62 5.41
N GLY A 152 -41.90 -27.63 4.56
CA GLY A 152 -43.22 -28.17 4.84
C GLY A 152 -43.19 -29.67 5.07
N TRP A 153 -42.59 -30.13 6.16
CA TRP A 153 -43.09 -31.29 6.87
C TRP A 153 -44.40 -30.87 7.52
N LYS A 154 -45.48 -30.98 6.74
CA LYS A 154 -46.78 -31.28 7.31
C LYS A 154 -46.55 -32.49 8.23
N THR A 155 -46.75 -32.24 9.52
CA THR A 155 -46.89 -33.27 10.56
C THR A 155 -47.59 -34.50 10.01
N PRO A 156 -47.17 -35.75 10.33
CA PRO A 156 -47.97 -36.90 9.99
C PRO A 156 -49.36 -36.69 10.58
N VAL A 157 -50.39 -36.82 9.73
CA VAL A 157 -51.79 -36.76 10.17
C VAL A 157 -52.05 -38.01 11.00
N SER A 158 -51.65 -37.96 12.26
CA SER A 158 -52.18 -38.86 13.28
C SER A 158 -53.55 -38.32 13.68
N ALA A 159 -54.60 -38.99 13.19
CA ALA A 159 -55.75 -39.48 13.97
C ALA A 159 -57.09 -39.44 13.22
N LYS A 160 -57.65 -40.66 13.10
CA LYS A 160 -59.07 -41.06 13.21
C LYS A 160 -60.01 -40.79 12.02
N LYS A 161 -60.39 -41.89 11.34
CA LYS A 161 -61.52 -42.72 11.78
C LYS A 161 -61.39 -44.15 11.24
#